data_AF-A0A832WRG2-F1
#
_entry.id   AF-A0A832WRG2-F1
#
_cell.length_a   1.000
_cell.length_b   1.000
_cell.length_c   1.000
_cell.angle_alpha   90.00
_cell.angle_beta   90.00
_cell.angle_gamma   90.00
#
_symmetry.space_group_name_H-M   'P 1'
#
loop_
_entity.id
_entity.type
_entity.pdbx_description
1 polymer ?
#
loop_
_entity_poly.entity_id
_entity_poly.type
_entity_poly.pdbx_seq_one_letter_code
_entity_poly.pdbx_strand_id
1 'polypeptide(L)'
;MRSKYALTLCSFLLIALVIVPACAATTQLHVIRYANDNTTVLNETTVTYQWLEETLPVLGDGSTHYYHQGPVFIDDPDPDIEQQLRWNPAEDTNEKDQGAVKGTNLKDLCDLVGGMSQGDTVELEASDGFSKTFAYENVYTYPARQGPMVITWYQDGNYPDTGYSDGMKLVFFADDSVNPWGYHMMGNYDWHESAAPEYWYYYTSGSEQYPTTTGLSVKYISDIKIYSQEAPPVPVDTLFDGTVTLIEGETFTVTAYNNASGNYTVDYTTPLGALETASKAGSGFTYDITDKNYASSGALLLDNIGSYIYQKTPRKAWYAYVNDVYKDGYNNPAGALNLIALNDGDTVEFYFVDGTVADPTDYAAVTAAATA
;
A
#
# COMPACT_ATOMS: atom_id res chain seq x y z
N MET A 1 -55.45 -64.94 -9.79
CA MET A 1 -55.55 -63.84 -8.81
C MET A 1 -54.32 -63.83 -7.93
N ARG A 2 -53.34 -62.95 -8.21
CA ARG A 2 -52.44 -62.28 -7.25
C ARG A 2 -51.44 -61.42 -8.03
N SER A 3 -51.40 -60.16 -7.64
CA SER A 3 -50.83 -59.00 -8.33
C SER A 3 -49.31 -59.02 -8.38
N LYS A 4 -48.75 -58.56 -9.50
CA LYS A 4 -47.32 -58.20 -9.64
C LYS A 4 -47.12 -56.82 -9.00
N TYR A 5 -46.07 -56.69 -8.19
CA TYR A 5 -45.67 -55.42 -7.56
C TYR A 5 -45.17 -54.44 -8.63
N ALA A 6 -45.82 -53.27 -8.73
CA ALA A 6 -45.31 -52.10 -9.44
C ALA A 6 -44.50 -51.27 -8.44
N LEU A 7 -43.22 -51.05 -8.74
CA LEU A 7 -42.33 -50.19 -7.97
C LEU A 7 -42.55 -48.74 -8.45
N THR A 8 -43.20 -47.92 -7.64
CA THR A 8 -43.41 -46.48 -7.91
C THR A 8 -42.17 -45.72 -7.47
N LEU A 9 -41.44 -45.13 -8.42
CA LEU A 9 -40.29 -44.26 -8.19
C LEU A 9 -40.81 -42.85 -7.84
N CYS A 10 -40.80 -42.48 -6.55
CA CYS A 10 -41.04 -41.10 -6.10
C CYS A 10 -39.76 -40.27 -6.33
N SER A 11 -39.80 -39.33 -7.28
CA SER A 11 -38.76 -38.31 -7.42
C SER A 11 -39.05 -37.18 -6.43
N PHE A 12 -38.23 -37.05 -5.39
CA PHE A 12 -38.19 -35.86 -4.54
C PHE A 12 -37.34 -34.78 -5.23
N LEU A 13 -37.98 -33.71 -5.69
CA LEU A 13 -37.31 -32.50 -6.16
C LEU A 13 -36.79 -31.74 -4.92
N LEU A 14 -35.50 -31.85 -4.65
CA LEU A 14 -34.83 -31.11 -3.58
C LEU A 14 -34.61 -29.66 -4.06
N ILE A 15 -35.48 -28.74 -3.64
CA ILE A 15 -35.22 -27.30 -3.79
C ILE A 15 -34.16 -26.94 -2.75
N ALA A 16 -32.91 -26.83 -3.18
CA ALA A 16 -31.84 -26.28 -2.37
C ALA A 16 -32.10 -24.77 -2.22
N LEU A 17 -32.61 -24.36 -1.06
CA LEU A 17 -32.62 -22.96 -0.64
C LEU A 17 -31.15 -22.57 -0.43
N VAL A 18 -30.56 -21.86 -1.39
CA VAL A 18 -29.30 -21.15 -1.18
C VAL A 18 -29.63 -19.99 -0.23
N ILE A 19 -29.38 -20.18 1.06
CA ILE A 19 -29.42 -19.10 2.03
C ILE A 19 -28.16 -18.28 1.78
N VAL A 20 -28.29 -17.21 0.99
CA VAL A 20 -27.25 -16.18 0.92
C VAL A 20 -27.20 -15.52 2.30
N PRO A 21 -26.06 -15.53 3.01
CA PRO A 21 -25.97 -14.80 4.27
C PRO A 21 -26.28 -13.33 4.00
N ALA A 22 -27.25 -12.78 4.74
CA ALA A 22 -27.46 -11.34 4.76
C ALA A 22 -26.18 -10.70 5.30
N CYS A 23 -25.48 -9.95 4.46
CA CYS A 23 -24.31 -9.19 4.89
C CYS A 23 -24.79 -8.09 5.83
N ALA A 24 -24.19 -8.02 7.02
CA ALA A 24 -24.49 -6.95 7.96
C ALA A 24 -23.94 -5.62 7.41
N ALA A 25 -24.64 -4.52 7.69
CA ALA A 25 -24.17 -3.19 7.36
C ALA A 25 -22.76 -2.96 7.94
N THR A 26 -21.82 -2.49 7.12
CA THR A 26 -20.45 -2.23 7.56
C THR A 26 -20.37 -0.98 8.42
N THR A 27 -19.65 -1.06 9.54
CA THR A 27 -19.45 0.04 10.51
C THR A 27 -17.99 0.49 10.62
N GLN A 28 -17.07 -0.22 9.96
CA GLN A 28 -15.64 0.08 9.93
C GLN A 28 -15.06 -0.17 8.53
N LEU A 29 -14.02 0.59 8.19
CA LEU A 29 -13.25 0.48 6.96
C LEU A 29 -11.85 0.02 7.30
N HIS A 30 -11.36 -0.96 6.57
CA HIS A 30 -9.98 -1.34 6.53
C HIS A 30 -9.32 -0.71 5.31
N VAL A 31 -8.38 0.22 5.54
CA VAL A 31 -7.67 0.92 4.47
C VAL A 31 -6.28 0.34 4.39
N ILE A 32 -5.88 -0.13 3.21
CA ILE A 32 -4.63 -0.85 2.98
C ILE A 32 -3.94 -0.24 1.76
N ARG A 33 -2.62 -0.09 1.83
CA ARG A 33 -1.77 0.25 0.69
C ARG A 33 -0.80 -0.90 0.42
N TYR A 34 -0.86 -1.45 -0.79
CA TYR A 34 0.00 -2.53 -1.27
C TYR A 34 1.13 -2.00 -2.15
N ALA A 35 2.25 -2.71 -2.13
CA ALA A 35 3.33 -2.58 -3.11
C ALA A 35 2.90 -3.13 -4.48
N ASN A 36 3.75 -2.95 -5.49
CA ASN A 36 3.53 -3.34 -6.88
C ASN A 36 3.49 -4.86 -7.14
N ASP A 37 3.79 -5.67 -6.13
CA ASP A 37 3.55 -7.11 -6.14
C ASP A 37 2.10 -7.48 -5.74
N ASN A 38 1.27 -6.48 -5.44
CA ASN A 38 -0.13 -6.57 -5.03
C ASN A 38 -0.37 -7.41 -3.77
N THR A 39 0.66 -7.69 -2.98
CA THR A 39 0.56 -8.56 -1.79
C THR A 39 1.30 -8.02 -0.58
N THR A 40 2.43 -7.35 -0.77
CA THR A 40 3.19 -6.73 0.33
C THR A 40 2.44 -5.49 0.82
N VAL A 41 2.04 -5.50 2.08
CA VAL A 41 1.41 -4.35 2.75
C VAL A 41 2.49 -3.32 3.07
N LEU A 42 2.34 -2.11 2.53
CA LEU A 42 3.21 -0.96 2.83
C LEU A 42 2.72 -0.21 4.05
N ASN A 43 1.41 -0.07 4.21
CA ASN A 43 0.76 0.55 5.36
C ASN A 43 -0.71 0.14 5.41
N GLU A 44 -1.31 0.05 6.60
CA GLU A 44 -2.72 -0.24 6.77
C GLU A 44 -3.28 0.38 8.06
N THR A 45 -4.58 0.65 8.07
CA THR A 45 -5.30 1.09 9.26
C THR A 45 -6.75 0.66 9.22
N THR A 46 -7.39 0.54 10.38
CA THR A 46 -8.83 0.28 10.49
C THR A 46 -9.50 1.41 11.24
N VAL A 47 -10.55 1.98 10.67
CA VAL A 47 -11.28 3.14 11.21
C VAL A 47 -12.77 2.86 11.25
N THR A 48 -13.45 3.26 12.34
CA THR A 48 -14.91 3.16 12.44
C THR A 48 -15.58 4.41 11.88
N TYR A 49 -16.85 4.32 11.49
CA TYR A 49 -17.55 5.51 11.01
C TYR A 49 -17.67 6.62 12.06
N GLN A 50 -17.74 6.29 13.36
CA GLN A 50 -17.77 7.28 14.43
C GLN A 50 -16.44 8.05 14.47
N TRP A 51 -15.31 7.35 14.36
CA TRP A 51 -14.00 8.00 14.29
C TRP A 51 -13.89 8.90 13.06
N LEU A 52 -14.42 8.45 11.92
CA LEU A 52 -14.47 9.25 10.69
C LEU A 52 -15.28 10.54 10.88
N GLU A 53 -16.48 10.45 11.46
CA GLU A 53 -17.35 11.61 11.74
C GLU A 53 -16.71 12.60 12.72
N GLU A 54 -15.94 12.11 13.70
CA GLU A 54 -15.31 12.94 14.73
C GLU A 54 -13.98 13.57 14.27
N THR A 55 -13.23 12.90 13.37
CA THR A 55 -11.82 13.21 13.12
C THR A 55 -11.54 13.80 11.73
N LEU A 56 -12.26 13.34 10.69
CA LEU A 56 -12.03 13.77 9.32
C LEU A 56 -13.09 14.78 8.85
N PRO A 57 -12.80 15.58 7.79
CA PRO A 57 -13.80 16.45 7.20
C PRO A 57 -15.04 15.68 6.77
N VAL A 58 -16.19 16.11 7.28
CA VAL A 58 -17.50 15.55 6.89
C VAL A 58 -17.95 16.24 5.61
N LEU A 59 -18.16 15.46 4.56
CA LEU A 59 -18.82 15.91 3.34
C LEU A 59 -20.31 15.59 3.40
N GLY A 60 -21.13 16.51 2.88
CA GLY A 60 -22.57 16.40 2.89
C GLY A 60 -23.18 16.95 4.18
N ASP A 61 -24.43 17.40 4.09
CA ASP A 61 -25.15 18.06 5.18
C ASP A 61 -26.27 17.17 5.75
N GLY A 62 -26.47 15.97 5.21
CA GLY A 62 -27.57 15.07 5.56
C GLY A 62 -28.95 15.60 5.17
N SER A 63 -29.04 16.61 4.30
CA SER A 63 -30.29 17.17 3.75
C SER A 63 -30.31 17.23 2.23
N THR A 64 -29.16 17.47 1.60
CA THR A 64 -28.97 17.47 0.16
C THR A 64 -28.95 16.03 -0.36
N HIS A 65 -29.85 15.73 -1.29
CA HIS A 65 -29.93 14.43 -1.95
C HIS A 65 -28.96 14.35 -3.12
N TYR A 66 -28.24 13.23 -3.21
CA TYR A 66 -27.36 12.92 -4.32
C TYR A 66 -27.94 11.79 -5.16
N TYR A 67 -27.68 11.83 -6.46
CA TYR A 67 -28.27 10.91 -7.44
C TYR A 67 -27.20 10.28 -8.30
N HIS A 68 -27.46 9.05 -8.76
CA HIS A 68 -26.71 8.41 -9.82
C HIS A 68 -27.67 8.08 -10.96
N GLN A 69 -27.15 7.93 -12.18
CA GLN A 69 -27.95 7.59 -13.33
C GLN A 69 -27.96 6.08 -13.61
N GLY A 70 -29.16 5.54 -13.83
CA GLY A 70 -29.37 4.19 -14.29
C GLY A 70 -29.15 4.04 -15.81
N PRO A 71 -29.32 2.81 -16.34
CA PRO A 71 -29.26 2.57 -17.77
C PRO A 71 -30.39 3.29 -18.52
N VAL A 72 -30.08 3.94 -19.64
CA VAL A 72 -31.07 4.54 -20.54
C VAL A 72 -31.40 3.53 -21.64
N PHE A 73 -32.63 3.02 -21.66
CA PHE A 73 -33.07 1.97 -22.60
C PHE A 73 -33.66 2.60 -23.86
N ILE A 74 -32.79 3.07 -24.75
CA ILE A 74 -33.15 3.62 -26.07
C ILE A 74 -32.43 2.81 -27.14
N ASP A 75 -33.17 2.53 -28.22
CA ASP A 75 -32.66 1.86 -29.42
C ASP A 75 -32.65 2.82 -30.60
N ASP A 76 -31.61 2.77 -31.42
CA ASP A 76 -31.51 3.51 -32.69
C ASP A 76 -30.91 2.60 -33.79
N PRO A 77 -31.38 2.67 -35.05
CA PRO A 77 -30.79 1.90 -36.15
C PRO A 77 -29.30 2.18 -36.40
N ASP A 78 -28.81 3.37 -36.02
CA ASP A 78 -27.40 3.73 -36.06
C ASP A 78 -26.74 3.45 -34.69
N PRO A 79 -25.79 2.51 -34.61
CA PRO A 79 -25.18 2.11 -33.33
C PRO A 79 -24.38 3.24 -32.64
N ASP A 80 -23.84 4.20 -33.40
CA ASP A 80 -23.09 5.31 -32.80
C ASP A 80 -24.05 6.32 -32.17
N ILE A 81 -25.18 6.59 -32.83
CA ILE A 81 -26.25 7.44 -32.31
C ILE A 81 -26.89 6.76 -31.09
N GLU A 82 -27.15 5.46 -31.18
CA GLU A 82 -27.70 4.67 -30.08
C GLU A 82 -26.85 4.82 -28.82
N GLN A 83 -25.53 4.63 -28.92
CA GLN A 83 -24.65 4.77 -27.77
C GLN A 83 -24.65 6.19 -27.20
N GLN A 84 -24.62 7.23 -28.04
CA GLN A 84 -24.70 8.62 -27.58
C GLN A 84 -26.00 8.91 -26.82
N LEU A 85 -27.13 8.37 -27.30
CA LEU A 85 -28.42 8.49 -26.60
C LEU A 85 -28.41 7.75 -25.26
N ARG A 86 -27.77 6.58 -25.18
CA ARG A 86 -27.66 5.78 -23.95
C ARG A 86 -26.76 6.42 -22.88
N TRP A 87 -25.76 7.20 -23.28
CA TRP A 87 -24.95 8.00 -22.36
C TRP A 87 -25.71 9.18 -21.75
N ASN A 88 -26.75 9.66 -22.42
CA ASN A 88 -27.63 10.73 -21.99
C ASN A 88 -26.93 11.93 -21.31
N PRO A 89 -26.20 12.78 -22.09
CA PRO A 89 -25.60 14.02 -21.59
C PRO A 89 -26.56 15.00 -20.94
N ALA A 90 -27.87 14.88 -21.20
CA ALA A 90 -28.88 15.77 -20.63
C ALA A 90 -29.32 15.37 -19.22
N GLU A 91 -28.89 14.19 -18.72
CA GLU A 91 -29.19 13.76 -17.36
C GLU A 91 -30.69 13.66 -17.03
N ASP A 92 -31.53 13.50 -18.04
CA ASP A 92 -32.98 13.65 -17.96
C ASP A 92 -33.74 12.31 -17.91
N THR A 93 -33.05 11.20 -17.62
CA THR A 93 -33.66 9.87 -17.67
C THR A 93 -33.04 8.94 -16.63
N ASN A 94 -33.89 8.21 -15.92
CA ASN A 94 -33.57 7.09 -15.03
C ASN A 94 -32.64 7.44 -13.86
N GLU A 95 -32.93 8.55 -13.20
CA GLU A 95 -32.32 8.97 -11.95
C GLU A 95 -32.54 7.94 -10.83
N LYS A 96 -31.54 7.81 -9.95
CA LYS A 96 -31.58 6.98 -8.75
C LYS A 96 -31.08 7.77 -7.56
N ASP A 97 -32.01 8.06 -6.66
CA ASP A 97 -31.75 8.70 -5.38
C ASP A 97 -30.81 7.82 -4.52
N GLN A 98 -29.70 8.39 -4.08
CA GLN A 98 -28.76 7.80 -3.14
C GLN A 98 -29.01 8.28 -1.70
N GLY A 99 -30.02 9.13 -1.49
CA GLY A 99 -30.42 9.69 -0.21
C GLY A 99 -29.72 11.00 0.14
N ALA A 100 -30.15 11.59 1.24
CA ALA A 100 -29.48 12.70 1.89
C ALA A 100 -28.35 12.16 2.78
N VAL A 101 -27.11 12.33 2.34
CA VAL A 101 -25.98 11.59 2.88
C VAL A 101 -24.95 12.49 3.57
N LYS A 102 -24.18 11.87 4.48
CA LYS A 102 -22.91 12.40 4.98
C LYS A 102 -21.85 11.31 4.84
N GLY A 103 -20.60 11.72 4.66
CA GLY A 103 -19.51 10.78 4.52
C GLY A 103 -18.13 11.42 4.57
N THR A 104 -17.13 10.61 4.26
CA THR A 104 -15.74 11.03 4.20
C THR A 104 -15.22 10.89 2.77
N ASN A 105 -14.42 11.85 2.35
CA ASN A 105 -13.80 11.84 1.02
C ASN A 105 -12.89 10.61 0.86
N LEU A 106 -13.03 9.86 -0.24
CA LEU A 106 -12.16 8.73 -0.55
C LEU A 106 -10.69 9.14 -0.63
N LYS A 107 -10.42 10.36 -1.09
CA LYS A 107 -9.07 10.91 -1.08
C LYS A 107 -8.46 10.94 0.33
N ASP A 108 -9.22 11.48 1.30
CA ASP A 108 -8.75 11.60 2.68
C ASP A 108 -8.60 10.24 3.35
N LEU A 109 -9.43 9.26 2.98
CA LEU A 109 -9.28 7.87 3.42
C LEU A 109 -8.00 7.25 2.85
N CYS A 110 -7.70 7.44 1.57
CA CYS A 110 -6.45 6.97 0.98
C CYS A 110 -5.23 7.62 1.65
N ASP A 111 -5.30 8.91 1.99
CA ASP A 111 -4.21 9.66 2.63
C ASP A 111 -3.84 9.09 4.02
N LEU A 112 -4.73 8.38 4.71
CA LEU A 112 -4.45 7.74 6.00
C LEU A 112 -3.29 6.72 5.94
N VAL A 113 -3.06 6.12 4.78
CA VAL A 113 -2.04 5.08 4.57
C VAL A 113 -0.93 5.50 3.61
N GLY A 114 -0.78 6.81 3.39
CA GLY A 114 0.24 7.40 2.51
C GLY A 114 -0.28 7.83 1.14
N GLY A 115 -1.59 7.74 0.90
CA GLY A 115 -2.22 8.25 -0.31
C GLY A 115 -1.95 7.43 -1.56
N MET A 116 -2.32 8.01 -2.69
CA MET A 116 -2.08 7.46 -4.03
C MET A 116 -1.14 8.38 -4.81
N SER A 117 -0.38 7.80 -5.73
CA SER A 117 0.40 8.49 -6.76
C SER A 117 -0.19 8.25 -8.15
N GLN A 118 0.22 9.05 -9.15
CA GLN A 118 -0.22 8.84 -10.53
C GLN A 118 0.17 7.43 -11.02
N GLY A 119 -0.79 6.70 -11.58
CA GLY A 119 -0.64 5.30 -11.98
C GLY A 119 -1.02 4.28 -10.90
N ASP A 120 -1.26 4.71 -9.67
CA ASP A 120 -1.87 3.87 -8.64
C ASP A 120 -3.38 3.71 -8.90
N THR A 121 -3.94 2.61 -8.40
CA THR A 121 -5.39 2.37 -8.41
C THR A 121 -5.89 2.11 -7.01
N VAL A 122 -7.19 2.34 -6.79
CA VAL A 122 -7.87 1.97 -5.55
C VAL A 122 -9.04 1.06 -5.85
N GLU A 123 -9.12 -0.05 -5.13
CA GLU A 123 -10.26 -0.96 -5.13
C GLU A 123 -11.10 -0.72 -3.88
N LEU A 124 -12.40 -0.52 -4.08
CA LEU A 124 -13.39 -0.54 -3.02
C LEU A 124 -14.05 -1.91 -3.01
N GLU A 125 -13.85 -2.67 -1.94
CA GLU A 125 -14.37 -4.02 -1.79
C GLU A 125 -15.46 -4.05 -0.70
N ALA A 126 -16.59 -4.65 -1.07
CA ALA A 126 -17.69 -4.92 -0.18
C ALA A 126 -17.46 -6.21 0.62
N SER A 127 -18.13 -6.33 1.77
CA SER A 127 -18.03 -7.51 2.63
C SER A 127 -18.48 -8.83 1.98
N ASP A 128 -19.19 -8.76 0.84
CA ASP A 128 -19.61 -9.91 0.03
C ASP A 128 -18.63 -10.25 -1.11
N GLY A 129 -17.52 -9.52 -1.21
CA GLY A 129 -16.49 -9.66 -2.25
C GLY A 129 -16.79 -8.91 -3.55
N PHE A 130 -17.90 -8.16 -3.66
CA PHE A 130 -18.11 -7.28 -4.81
C PHE A 130 -17.15 -6.09 -4.74
N SER A 131 -16.42 -5.82 -5.82
CA SER A 131 -15.47 -4.71 -5.85
C SER A 131 -15.58 -3.83 -7.10
N LYS A 132 -15.08 -2.60 -6.97
CA LYS A 132 -14.83 -1.66 -8.06
C LYS A 132 -13.48 -1.00 -7.91
N THR A 133 -12.73 -0.96 -9.00
CA THR A 133 -11.43 -0.28 -9.08
C THR A 133 -11.59 1.07 -9.73
N PHE A 134 -10.83 2.06 -9.25
CA PHE A 134 -10.80 3.42 -9.74
C PHE A 134 -9.35 3.91 -9.88
N ALA A 135 -9.11 4.79 -10.84
CA ALA A 135 -7.78 5.37 -11.05
C ALA A 135 -7.49 6.51 -10.05
N TYR A 136 -6.20 6.83 -9.90
CA TYR A 136 -5.73 8.04 -9.23
C TYR A 136 -6.52 9.29 -9.65
N GLU A 137 -6.75 9.48 -10.95
CA GLU A 137 -7.39 10.66 -11.51
C GLU A 137 -8.84 10.83 -11.03
N ASN A 138 -9.56 9.71 -10.85
CA ASN A 138 -10.93 9.74 -10.34
C ASN A 138 -11.01 10.16 -8.87
N VAL A 139 -9.92 9.98 -8.10
CA VAL A 139 -9.90 10.25 -6.66
C VAL A 139 -9.23 11.58 -6.33
N TYR A 140 -8.18 11.98 -7.06
CA TYR A 140 -7.36 13.16 -6.73
C TYR A 140 -7.55 14.36 -7.67
N THR A 141 -8.03 14.14 -8.90
CA THR A 141 -8.11 15.21 -9.93
C THR A 141 -9.46 15.30 -10.62
N TYR A 142 -10.52 14.82 -9.96
CA TYR A 142 -11.85 14.71 -10.53
C TYR A 142 -12.41 16.08 -10.99
N PRO A 143 -13.16 16.13 -12.11
CA PRO A 143 -13.89 17.33 -12.53
C PRO A 143 -15.09 17.60 -11.61
N ALA A 144 -15.57 18.84 -11.57
CA ALA A 144 -16.72 19.24 -10.73
C ALA A 144 -17.99 18.43 -11.03
N ARG A 145 -18.21 18.10 -12.31
CA ARG A 145 -19.30 17.24 -12.77
C ARG A 145 -19.22 15.82 -12.22
N GLN A 146 -18.01 15.29 -12.02
CA GLN A 146 -17.86 14.03 -11.30
C GLN A 146 -18.09 14.24 -9.78
N GLY A 147 -17.49 15.32 -9.26
CA GLY A 147 -17.43 15.59 -7.84
C GLY A 147 -16.54 14.58 -7.07
N PRO A 148 -16.36 14.81 -5.75
CA PRO A 148 -15.61 13.89 -4.93
C PRO A 148 -16.34 12.55 -4.80
N MET A 149 -15.54 11.49 -4.77
CA MET A 149 -15.98 10.16 -4.35
C MET A 149 -16.05 10.12 -2.83
N VAL A 150 -17.23 9.87 -2.27
CA VAL A 150 -17.48 9.92 -0.83
C VAL A 150 -17.92 8.55 -0.33
N ILE A 151 -17.25 8.04 0.70
CA ILE A 151 -17.70 6.87 1.43
C ILE A 151 -18.68 7.34 2.50
N THR A 152 -19.97 7.14 2.22
CA THR A 152 -21.07 7.60 3.06
C THR A 152 -21.31 6.64 4.21
N TRP A 153 -21.39 7.18 5.41
CA TRP A 153 -21.69 6.45 6.65
C TRP A 153 -22.96 6.97 7.34
N TYR A 154 -23.73 7.82 6.64
CA TYR A 154 -25.02 8.32 7.06
C TYR A 154 -25.93 8.48 5.85
N GLN A 155 -27.20 8.11 5.98
CA GLN A 155 -28.24 8.31 4.99
C GLN A 155 -29.59 8.56 5.65
N ASP A 156 -30.27 9.65 5.27
CA ASP A 156 -31.68 9.92 5.60
C ASP A 156 -32.00 9.81 7.10
N GLY A 157 -31.12 10.33 7.97
CA GLY A 157 -31.30 10.25 9.42
C GLY A 157 -30.70 9.01 10.09
N ASN A 158 -30.17 8.04 9.32
CA ASN A 158 -29.72 6.76 9.82
C ASN A 158 -28.21 6.54 9.64
N TYR A 159 -27.65 5.74 10.54
CA TYR A 159 -26.28 5.21 10.46
C TYR A 159 -26.30 3.70 10.21
N PRO A 160 -25.18 3.06 9.79
CA PRO A 160 -25.13 1.65 9.44
C PRO A 160 -25.70 0.70 10.52
N ASP A 161 -25.49 1.02 11.78
CA ASP A 161 -25.96 0.25 12.94
C ASP A 161 -27.39 0.61 13.42
N THR A 162 -27.98 1.68 12.89
CA THR A 162 -29.28 2.22 13.34
C THR A 162 -30.35 2.27 12.25
N GLY A 163 -30.01 2.00 11.00
CA GLY A 163 -31.02 1.90 9.93
C GLY A 163 -30.52 2.13 8.50
N TYR A 164 -29.26 2.52 8.29
CA TYR A 164 -28.70 2.66 6.95
C TYR A 164 -28.35 1.29 6.38
N SER A 165 -29.33 0.67 5.72
CA SER A 165 -29.26 -0.74 5.31
C SER A 165 -28.22 -1.05 4.24
N ASP A 166 -27.73 -0.05 3.50
CA ASP A 166 -26.67 -0.24 2.51
C ASP A 166 -25.27 -0.30 3.17
N GLY A 167 -25.16 -0.06 4.48
CA GLY A 167 -23.88 0.09 5.17
C GLY A 167 -23.07 1.27 4.63
N MET A 168 -21.75 1.23 4.81
CA MET A 168 -20.89 2.23 4.17
C MET A 168 -20.87 2.03 2.66
N LYS A 169 -21.03 3.12 1.91
CA LYS A 169 -21.32 3.07 0.47
C LYS A 169 -20.60 4.18 -0.28
N LEU A 170 -20.20 3.91 -1.53
CA LEU A 170 -19.68 4.95 -2.41
C LEU A 170 -20.82 5.78 -3.03
N VAL A 171 -20.79 7.10 -2.81
CA VAL A 171 -21.66 8.07 -3.51
C VAL A 171 -20.78 9.18 -4.08
N PHE A 172 -21.07 9.62 -5.30
CA PHE A 172 -20.37 10.74 -5.93
C PHE A 172 -21.12 12.04 -5.65
N PHE A 173 -20.41 13.06 -5.18
CA PHE A 173 -21.02 14.35 -4.83
C PHE A 173 -20.90 15.34 -5.99
N ALA A 174 -21.51 14.99 -7.12
CA ALA A 174 -21.55 15.81 -8.33
C ALA A 174 -22.31 17.14 -8.11
N ASP A 175 -21.99 18.16 -8.89
CA ASP A 175 -22.78 19.39 -8.93
C ASP A 175 -24.11 19.22 -9.71
N ASP A 176 -25.01 20.19 -9.59
CA ASP A 176 -26.37 20.15 -10.15
C ASP A 176 -26.54 20.94 -11.46
N SER A 177 -25.43 21.35 -12.10
CA SER A 177 -25.46 22.34 -13.19
C SER A 177 -26.01 21.83 -14.53
N VAL A 178 -26.06 20.52 -14.77
CA VAL A 178 -26.57 19.91 -16.01
C VAL A 178 -27.98 19.36 -15.84
N ASN A 179 -28.26 18.70 -14.70
CA ASN A 179 -29.53 18.04 -14.49
C ASN A 179 -30.71 19.04 -14.55
N PRO A 180 -31.74 18.80 -15.39
CA PRO A 180 -32.82 19.77 -15.59
C PRO A 180 -33.74 19.98 -14.38
N TRP A 181 -33.65 19.13 -13.36
CA TRP A 181 -34.41 19.25 -12.11
C TRP A 181 -33.58 19.81 -10.94
N GLY A 182 -32.30 20.15 -11.17
CA GLY A 182 -31.39 20.63 -10.14
C GLY A 182 -30.95 19.52 -9.18
N TYR A 183 -30.87 18.27 -9.64
CA TYR A 183 -30.32 17.18 -8.85
C TYR A 183 -28.79 17.17 -8.91
N HIS A 184 -28.16 16.97 -7.75
CA HIS A 184 -26.74 16.65 -7.63
C HIS A 184 -26.52 15.22 -8.13
N MET A 185 -26.37 15.05 -9.45
CA MET A 185 -26.36 13.74 -10.09
C MET A 185 -25.03 13.43 -10.77
N MET A 186 -24.49 12.26 -10.51
CA MET A 186 -23.47 11.65 -11.35
C MET A 186 -24.14 11.01 -12.58
N GLY A 187 -24.15 11.72 -13.70
CA GLY A 187 -24.64 11.22 -14.99
C GLY A 187 -23.72 10.18 -15.64
N ASN A 188 -24.30 9.38 -16.53
CA ASN A 188 -23.55 8.40 -17.32
C ASN A 188 -22.51 9.10 -18.22
N TYR A 189 -22.91 10.21 -18.86
CA TYR A 189 -22.01 11.00 -19.69
C TYR A 189 -20.89 11.67 -18.89
N ASP A 190 -21.17 12.13 -17.67
CA ASP A 190 -20.14 12.72 -16.82
C ASP A 190 -19.06 11.69 -16.43
N TRP A 191 -19.47 10.44 -16.14
CA TRP A 191 -18.52 9.35 -15.93
C TRP A 191 -17.74 8.99 -17.19
N HIS A 192 -18.39 9.02 -18.36
CA HIS A 192 -17.71 8.83 -19.65
C HIS A 192 -16.59 9.84 -19.87
N GLU A 193 -16.82 11.12 -19.52
CA GLU A 193 -15.83 12.18 -19.67
C GLU A 193 -14.77 12.19 -18.56
N SER A 194 -15.09 11.67 -17.37
CA SER A 194 -14.20 11.73 -16.20
C SER A 194 -13.35 10.49 -15.97
N ALA A 195 -13.70 9.34 -16.57
CA ALA A 195 -13.03 8.07 -16.36
C ALA A 195 -12.54 7.43 -17.66
N ALA A 196 -11.40 6.75 -17.58
CA ALA A 196 -10.91 5.96 -18.70
C ALA A 196 -11.87 4.78 -19.00
N PRO A 197 -11.99 4.33 -20.26
CA PRO A 197 -12.99 3.35 -20.67
C PRO A 197 -12.99 2.03 -19.90
N GLU A 198 -11.84 1.60 -19.39
CA GLU A 198 -11.70 0.41 -18.55
C GLU A 198 -12.46 0.50 -17.21
N TYR A 199 -12.76 1.72 -16.74
CA TYR A 199 -13.51 1.97 -15.51
C TYR A 199 -15.00 2.23 -15.78
N TRP A 200 -15.44 2.21 -17.04
CA TRP A 200 -16.86 2.31 -17.37
C TRP A 200 -17.61 1.06 -16.91
N TYR A 201 -18.84 1.28 -16.44
CA TYR A 201 -19.70 0.20 -16.01
C TYR A 201 -20.98 0.14 -16.85
N TYR A 202 -21.33 -1.08 -17.23
CA TYR A 202 -22.48 -1.37 -18.07
C TYR A 202 -23.39 -2.37 -17.37
N TYR A 203 -24.68 -2.06 -17.38
CA TYR A 203 -25.71 -3.07 -17.22
C TYR A 203 -25.83 -3.84 -18.54
N THR A 204 -25.67 -5.17 -18.49
CA THR A 204 -25.76 -6.02 -19.68
C THR A 204 -27.08 -6.76 -19.71
N SER A 205 -27.81 -6.68 -20.82
CA SER A 205 -29.04 -7.43 -21.05
C SER A 205 -29.02 -8.05 -22.44
N GLY A 206 -28.85 -9.39 -22.50
CA GLY A 206 -28.62 -10.07 -23.77
C GLY A 206 -27.26 -9.69 -24.34
N SER A 207 -27.25 -9.20 -25.58
CA SER A 207 -26.05 -8.65 -26.25
C SER A 207 -25.85 -7.15 -26.02
N GLU A 208 -26.82 -6.48 -25.40
CA GLU A 208 -26.81 -5.03 -25.24
C GLU A 208 -26.07 -4.61 -23.97
N GLN A 209 -25.33 -3.51 -24.08
CA GLN A 209 -24.61 -2.86 -22.97
C GLN A 209 -25.16 -1.45 -22.77
N TYR A 210 -25.59 -1.16 -21.54
CA TYR A 210 -26.15 0.12 -21.16
C TYR A 210 -25.28 0.78 -20.09
N PRO A 211 -24.65 1.92 -20.37
CA PRO A 211 -23.89 2.66 -19.37
C PRO A 211 -24.73 2.94 -18.13
N THR A 212 -24.12 2.84 -16.95
CA THR A 212 -24.80 3.14 -15.70
C THR A 212 -23.82 3.49 -14.58
N THR A 213 -24.04 4.62 -13.90
CA THR A 213 -23.22 5.03 -12.73
C THR A 213 -23.74 4.46 -11.42
N THR A 214 -24.98 3.95 -11.40
CA THR A 214 -25.53 3.25 -10.23
C THR A 214 -24.74 2.00 -9.85
N GLY A 215 -24.20 1.28 -10.82
CA GLY A 215 -23.40 0.08 -10.57
C GLY A 215 -21.96 0.34 -10.13
N LEU A 216 -21.54 1.61 -10.10
CA LEU A 216 -20.29 2.05 -9.46
C LEU A 216 -20.47 2.23 -7.95
N SER A 217 -21.72 2.39 -7.47
CA SER A 217 -22.03 2.65 -6.06
C SER A 217 -21.95 1.35 -5.24
N VAL A 218 -20.73 0.98 -4.88
CA VAL A 218 -20.43 -0.18 -4.01
C VAL A 218 -21.08 0.06 -2.64
N LYS A 219 -21.84 -0.93 -2.16
CA LYS A 219 -22.47 -0.95 -0.83
C LYS A 219 -21.72 -1.91 0.08
N TYR A 220 -21.92 -1.81 1.39
CA TYR A 220 -21.26 -2.65 2.39
C TYR A 220 -19.73 -2.64 2.27
N ILE A 221 -19.15 -1.48 1.92
CA ILE A 221 -17.71 -1.34 1.77
C ILE A 221 -17.06 -1.68 3.11
N SER A 222 -16.18 -2.66 3.09
CA SER A 222 -15.36 -3.08 4.24
C SER A 222 -13.90 -2.74 4.04
N ASP A 223 -13.41 -2.78 2.79
CA ASP A 223 -12.00 -2.61 2.48
C ASP A 223 -11.79 -1.56 1.38
N ILE A 224 -10.76 -0.74 1.57
CA ILE A 224 -10.23 0.23 0.61
C ILE A 224 -8.78 -0.16 0.35
N LYS A 225 -8.51 -0.71 -0.83
CA LYS A 225 -7.21 -1.29 -1.17
C LYS A 225 -6.53 -0.45 -2.25
N ILE A 226 -5.44 0.20 -1.90
CA ILE A 226 -4.60 0.95 -2.84
C ILE A 226 -3.54 0.01 -3.40
N TYR A 227 -3.44 -0.07 -4.72
CA TYR A 227 -2.37 -0.78 -5.43
C TYR A 227 -1.38 0.23 -5.98
N SER A 228 -0.22 0.32 -5.33
CA SER A 228 0.81 1.29 -5.70
C SER A 228 1.82 0.73 -6.70
N GLN A 229 2.52 1.62 -7.39
CA GLN A 229 3.67 1.26 -8.24
C GLN A 229 4.99 1.07 -7.45
N GLU A 230 4.96 1.25 -6.13
CA GLU A 230 6.12 1.17 -5.24
C GLU A 230 6.59 -0.29 -5.07
N ALA A 231 7.90 -0.55 -5.16
CA ALA A 231 8.43 -1.89 -4.94
C ALA A 231 8.30 -2.30 -3.45
N PRO A 232 8.13 -3.60 -3.14
CA PRO A 232 8.22 -4.09 -1.77
C PRO A 232 9.53 -3.62 -1.11
N PRO A 233 9.51 -3.23 0.18
CA PRO A 233 10.73 -3.00 0.93
C PRO A 233 11.62 -4.24 0.85
N VAL A 234 12.90 -4.05 0.53
CA VAL A 234 13.86 -5.15 0.56
C VAL A 234 14.12 -5.50 2.03
N PRO A 235 13.91 -6.76 2.47
CA PRO A 235 14.21 -7.12 3.85
C PRO A 235 15.71 -6.92 4.12
N VAL A 236 16.04 -6.14 5.15
CA VAL A 236 17.41 -6.00 5.66
C VAL A 236 17.67 -7.17 6.60
N ASP A 237 18.65 -8.03 6.28
CA ASP A 237 19.06 -9.12 7.14
C ASP A 237 19.91 -8.60 8.30
N THR A 238 19.33 -8.51 9.50
CA THR A 238 20.04 -7.98 10.67
C THR A 238 20.91 -9.06 11.32
N LEU A 239 22.23 -8.97 11.17
CA LEU A 239 23.17 -9.90 11.82
C LEU A 239 23.30 -9.67 13.32
N PHE A 240 23.22 -8.40 13.76
CA PHE A 240 23.29 -8.00 15.16
C PHE A 240 22.69 -6.61 15.35
N ASP A 241 21.81 -6.48 16.33
CA ASP A 241 21.31 -5.20 16.84
C ASP A 241 21.29 -5.28 18.38
N GLY A 242 22.03 -4.38 19.02
CA GLY A 242 22.13 -4.33 20.47
C GLY A 242 23.39 -3.63 20.98
N THR A 243 23.49 -3.54 22.30
CA THR A 243 24.63 -2.92 22.98
C THR A 243 25.70 -3.95 23.29
N VAL A 244 26.96 -3.59 23.03
CA VAL A 244 28.15 -4.36 23.43
C VAL A 244 28.92 -3.62 24.53
N THR A 245 29.57 -4.36 25.43
CA THR A 245 30.47 -3.78 26.43
C THR A 245 31.91 -3.97 25.99
N LEU A 246 32.64 -2.87 25.83
CA LEU A 246 34.05 -2.85 25.42
C LEU A 246 34.92 -2.57 26.64
N ILE A 247 36.07 -3.25 26.74
CA ILE A 247 36.98 -3.11 27.88
C ILE A 247 38.15 -2.23 27.44
N GLU A 248 38.28 -1.06 28.07
CA GLU A 248 39.37 -0.12 27.81
C GLU A 248 40.73 -0.75 28.13
N GLY A 249 41.70 -0.55 27.24
CA GLY A 249 43.07 -1.06 27.39
C GLY A 249 43.23 -2.55 27.06
N GLU A 250 42.15 -3.26 26.73
CA GLU A 250 42.24 -4.61 26.19
C GLU A 250 42.33 -4.62 24.66
N THR A 251 43.02 -5.62 24.13
CA THR A 251 43.27 -5.79 22.70
C THR A 251 42.95 -7.19 22.25
N PHE A 252 42.66 -7.36 20.97
CA PHE A 252 42.58 -8.66 20.30
C PHE A 252 43.48 -8.70 19.07
N THR A 253 43.71 -9.91 18.56
CA THR A 253 44.47 -10.12 17.33
C THR A 253 43.51 -10.49 16.21
N VAL A 254 43.61 -9.78 15.09
CA VAL A 254 42.90 -10.11 13.85
C VAL A 254 43.92 -10.44 12.75
N THR A 255 43.60 -11.42 11.92
CA THR A 255 44.43 -11.82 10.78
C THR A 255 43.80 -11.34 9.48
N ALA A 256 44.58 -10.68 8.63
CA ALA A 256 44.09 -10.22 7.34
C ALA A 256 43.90 -11.40 6.36
N TYR A 257 42.72 -11.53 5.76
CA TYR A 257 42.41 -12.70 4.93
C TYR A 257 43.24 -12.76 3.65
N ASN A 258 43.69 -11.61 3.14
CA ASN A 258 44.54 -11.49 1.96
C ASN A 258 46.03 -11.76 2.28
N ASN A 259 46.39 -11.90 3.55
CA ASN A 259 47.75 -12.13 4.02
C ASN A 259 47.74 -12.99 5.30
N ALA A 260 47.85 -14.30 5.16
CA ALA A 260 47.81 -15.25 6.29
C ALA A 260 48.89 -15.03 7.37
N SER A 261 49.94 -14.25 7.09
CA SER A 261 50.96 -13.87 8.09
C SER A 261 50.73 -12.47 8.70
N GLY A 262 49.79 -11.70 8.15
CA GLY A 262 49.43 -10.36 8.60
C GLY A 262 48.53 -10.43 9.83
N ASN A 263 49.14 -10.54 11.01
CA ASN A 263 48.45 -10.49 12.30
C ASN A 263 48.58 -9.09 12.88
N TYR A 264 47.45 -8.50 13.26
CA TYR A 264 47.35 -7.13 13.73
C TYR A 264 46.68 -7.08 15.10
N THR A 265 47.25 -6.29 16.00
CA THR A 265 46.66 -6.02 17.33
C THR A 265 45.74 -4.81 17.23
N VAL A 266 44.52 -4.95 17.72
CA VAL A 266 43.47 -3.91 17.65
C VAL A 266 42.87 -3.73 19.05
N ASP A 267 42.64 -2.48 19.44
CA ASP A 267 42.00 -2.13 20.71
C ASP A 267 40.50 -2.43 20.67
N TYR A 268 39.94 -2.98 21.75
CA TYR A 268 38.49 -3.25 21.82
C TYR A 268 37.65 -1.98 21.75
N THR A 269 38.16 -0.83 22.18
CA THR A 269 37.47 0.47 22.15
C THR A 269 37.55 1.16 20.78
N THR A 270 37.35 0.38 19.71
CA THR A 270 37.33 0.84 18.32
C THR A 270 36.11 0.26 17.60
N PRO A 271 35.66 0.82 16.45
CA PRO A 271 34.60 0.21 15.66
C PRO A 271 34.85 -1.26 15.32
N LEU A 272 36.09 -1.63 14.99
CA LEU A 272 36.45 -3.03 14.73
C LEU A 272 36.42 -3.89 16.00
N GLY A 273 36.78 -3.32 17.15
CA GLY A 273 36.61 -3.96 18.45
C GLY A 273 35.14 -4.18 18.83
N ALA A 274 34.26 -3.22 18.53
CA ALA A 274 32.82 -3.37 18.70
C ALA A 274 32.27 -4.49 17.81
N LEU A 275 32.69 -4.56 16.54
CA LEU A 275 32.34 -5.65 15.63
C LEU A 275 32.84 -7.01 16.15
N GLU A 276 34.07 -7.09 16.65
CA GLU A 276 34.62 -8.31 17.25
C GLU A 276 33.77 -8.79 18.44
N THR A 277 33.37 -7.89 19.34
CA THR A 277 32.51 -8.24 20.47
C THR A 277 31.13 -8.68 20.02
N ALA A 278 30.52 -7.98 19.05
CA ALA A 278 29.23 -8.34 18.47
C ALA A 278 29.27 -9.70 17.76
N SER A 279 30.37 -10.01 17.06
CA SER A 279 30.57 -11.26 16.31
C SER A 279 30.55 -12.51 17.21
N LYS A 280 30.79 -12.31 18.51
CA LYS A 280 30.80 -13.37 19.54
C LYS A 280 29.50 -13.42 20.36
N ALA A 281 28.57 -12.49 20.15
CA ALA A 281 27.30 -12.47 20.85
C ALA A 281 26.31 -13.49 20.25
N GLY A 282 25.47 -14.11 21.08
CA GLY A 282 24.43 -15.03 20.62
C GLY A 282 24.98 -16.22 19.81
N SER A 283 24.41 -16.46 18.63
CA SER A 283 24.90 -17.47 17.67
C SER A 283 26.21 -17.05 16.97
N GLY A 284 26.57 -15.77 17.08
CA GLY A 284 27.74 -15.16 16.47
C GLY A 284 27.67 -15.06 14.94
N PHE A 285 28.68 -14.38 14.38
CA PHE A 285 28.95 -14.30 12.95
C PHE A 285 30.47 -14.18 12.73
N THR A 286 30.94 -14.41 11.51
CA THR A 286 32.34 -14.20 11.14
C THR A 286 32.50 -12.87 10.41
N TYR A 287 33.71 -12.31 10.38
CA TYR A 287 34.04 -11.17 9.53
C TYR A 287 35.47 -11.30 9.03
N ASP A 288 35.76 -10.65 7.91
CA ASP A 288 37.10 -10.61 7.32
C ASP A 288 37.56 -9.18 7.09
N ILE A 289 38.84 -8.94 7.37
CA ILE A 289 39.54 -7.69 7.09
C ILE A 289 40.69 -7.90 6.13
N THR A 290 41.02 -6.87 5.34
CA THR A 290 42.18 -6.84 4.45
C THR A 290 43.20 -5.80 4.89
N ASP A 291 44.49 -6.12 4.74
CA ASP A 291 45.61 -5.21 5.05
C ASP A 291 46.10 -4.43 3.81
N LYS A 292 45.30 -4.41 2.74
CA LYS A 292 45.66 -3.87 1.42
C LYS A 292 46.24 -2.45 1.42
N ASN A 293 45.77 -1.57 2.31
CA ASN A 293 46.29 -0.20 2.43
C ASN A 293 46.89 0.09 3.82
N TYR A 294 47.15 -0.95 4.61
CA TYR A 294 47.64 -0.82 5.97
C TYR A 294 48.99 -0.10 6.02
N ALA A 295 49.92 -0.44 5.12
CA ALA A 295 51.25 0.19 5.08
C ALA A 295 51.22 1.71 4.86
N SER A 296 50.20 2.22 4.16
CA SER A 296 50.07 3.65 3.85
C SER A 296 49.25 4.41 4.89
N SER A 297 48.25 3.77 5.51
CA SER A 297 47.20 4.43 6.29
C SER A 297 47.04 3.90 7.71
N GLY A 298 47.59 2.73 8.03
CA GLY A 298 47.29 1.97 9.25
C GLY A 298 45.88 1.37 9.27
N ALA A 299 45.09 1.51 8.20
CA ALA A 299 43.72 1.03 8.13
C ALA A 299 43.65 -0.46 7.77
N LEU A 300 42.86 -1.20 8.55
CA LEU A 300 42.38 -2.54 8.20
C LEU A 300 40.96 -2.38 7.64
N LEU A 301 40.80 -2.69 6.35
CA LEU A 301 39.51 -2.54 5.68
C LEU A 301 38.63 -3.76 5.95
N LEU A 302 37.42 -3.52 6.43
CA LEU A 302 36.37 -4.52 6.54
C LEU A 302 35.79 -4.83 5.15
N ASP A 303 35.95 -6.07 4.70
CA ASP A 303 35.42 -6.52 3.41
C ASP A 303 34.18 -7.42 3.58
N ASN A 304 34.16 -8.28 4.61
CA ASN A 304 33.11 -9.29 4.75
C ASN A 304 32.56 -9.33 6.17
N ILE A 305 31.24 -9.55 6.32
CA ILE A 305 30.61 -10.01 7.56
C ILE A 305 29.60 -11.10 7.18
N GLY A 306 29.67 -12.25 7.84
CA GLY A 306 28.81 -13.40 7.58
C GLY A 306 28.88 -13.86 6.11
N SER A 307 27.72 -13.99 5.48
CA SER A 307 27.58 -14.35 4.06
C SER A 307 27.71 -13.16 3.10
N TYR A 308 27.89 -11.94 3.60
CA TYR A 308 27.92 -10.71 2.82
C TYR A 308 29.36 -10.33 2.49
N ILE A 309 29.77 -10.71 1.27
CA ILE A 309 31.15 -10.64 0.80
C ILE A 309 31.36 -9.42 -0.10
N TYR A 310 32.44 -8.68 0.13
CA TYR A 310 32.83 -7.58 -0.73
C TYR A 310 33.02 -8.03 -2.19
N GLN A 311 32.50 -7.24 -3.11
CA GLN A 311 32.71 -7.43 -4.54
C GLN A 311 32.90 -6.08 -5.23
N LYS A 312 33.89 -6.01 -6.13
CA LYS A 312 34.17 -4.78 -6.88
C LYS A 312 33.19 -4.56 -8.05
N THR A 313 32.80 -5.63 -8.74
CA THR A 313 31.97 -5.54 -9.96
C THR A 313 31.09 -6.78 -10.15
N PRO A 314 29.74 -6.65 -10.20
CA PRO A 314 28.97 -5.52 -9.65
C PRO A 314 29.38 -5.18 -8.21
N ARG A 315 29.19 -3.92 -7.83
CA ARG A 315 29.64 -3.40 -6.53
C ARG A 315 28.80 -4.03 -5.42
N LYS A 316 29.47 -4.59 -4.42
CA LYS A 316 28.90 -5.00 -3.13
C LYS A 316 29.85 -4.61 -1.99
N ALA A 317 29.37 -3.93 -0.96
CA ALA A 317 30.22 -3.51 0.16
C ALA A 317 29.48 -3.20 1.44
N TRP A 318 30.28 -3.22 2.50
CA TRP A 318 29.99 -2.61 3.78
C TRP A 318 30.27 -1.11 3.77
N TYR A 319 29.35 -0.36 4.38
CA TYR A 319 29.45 1.06 4.71
C TYR A 319 29.41 1.16 6.24
N ALA A 320 30.33 1.93 6.82
CA ALA A 320 30.48 2.02 8.27
C ALA A 320 30.22 3.45 8.76
N TYR A 321 29.53 3.57 9.89
CA TYR A 321 29.22 4.85 10.53
C TYR A 321 29.60 4.80 12.00
N VAL A 322 30.04 5.94 12.51
CA VAL A 322 30.18 6.17 13.96
C VAL A 322 29.44 7.45 14.28
N ASN A 323 28.38 7.37 15.09
CA ASN A 323 27.47 8.47 15.41
C ASN A 323 26.98 9.18 14.13
N ASP A 324 26.37 8.43 13.19
CA ASP A 324 25.87 8.89 11.89
C ASP A 324 26.94 9.44 10.92
N VAL A 325 28.22 9.44 11.29
CA VAL A 325 29.31 9.94 10.44
C VAL A 325 29.98 8.80 9.70
N TYR A 326 29.88 8.83 8.37
CA TYR A 326 30.51 7.86 7.47
C TYR A 326 32.02 7.74 7.71
N LYS A 327 32.52 6.50 7.74
CA LYS A 327 33.94 6.12 7.85
C LYS A 327 34.34 5.28 6.64
N ASP A 328 35.37 5.72 5.92
CA ASP A 328 35.82 5.05 4.70
C ASP A 328 36.54 3.72 4.97
N GLY A 329 37.02 3.49 6.19
CA GLY A 329 37.72 2.27 6.61
C GLY A 329 39.01 1.97 5.86
N TYR A 330 39.53 2.88 5.00
CA TYR A 330 40.52 2.49 3.99
C TYR A 330 41.64 3.51 3.74
N ASN A 331 41.35 4.79 3.49
CA ASN A 331 42.38 5.67 2.89
C ASN A 331 43.24 6.39 3.93
N ASN A 332 42.77 6.52 5.17
CA ASN A 332 43.39 7.40 6.15
C ASN A 332 43.17 6.93 7.59
N PRO A 333 44.05 7.29 8.54
CA PRO A 333 43.90 6.91 9.94
C PRO A 333 42.60 7.38 10.61
N ALA A 334 42.06 8.54 10.22
CA ALA A 334 40.87 9.12 10.85
C ALA A 334 39.56 8.38 10.47
N GLY A 335 39.56 7.70 9.32
CA GLY A 335 38.47 6.83 8.87
C GLY A 335 38.69 5.34 9.17
N ALA A 336 39.83 4.96 9.73
CA ALA A 336 40.19 3.57 9.95
C ALA A 336 39.43 2.94 11.13
N LEU A 337 38.65 1.91 10.84
CA LEU A 337 37.78 1.24 11.83
C LEU A 337 38.56 0.60 12.99
N ASN A 338 39.85 0.31 12.80
CA ASN A 338 40.75 -0.22 13.82
C ASN A 338 41.51 0.86 14.61
N LEU A 339 41.34 2.16 14.29
CA LEU A 339 42.08 3.26 14.92
C LEU A 339 41.18 4.36 15.51
N ILE A 340 39.89 4.39 15.15
CA ILE A 340 38.93 5.33 15.72
C ILE A 340 38.67 4.93 17.18
N ALA A 341 38.95 5.84 18.11
CA ALA A 341 38.59 5.63 19.52
C ALA A 341 37.08 5.85 19.72
N LEU A 342 36.44 4.91 20.41
CA LEU A 342 35.04 5.01 20.84
C LEU A 342 34.94 5.47 22.29
N ASN A 343 33.88 6.21 22.59
CA ASN A 343 33.46 6.60 23.92
C ASN A 343 32.19 5.82 24.32
N ASP A 344 31.90 5.79 25.62
CA ASP A 344 30.63 5.24 26.11
C ASP A 344 29.44 6.00 25.50
N GLY A 345 28.46 5.25 25.00
CA GLY A 345 27.30 5.78 24.29
C GLY A 345 27.51 6.06 22.79
N ASP A 346 28.71 5.87 22.24
CA ASP A 346 28.90 5.94 20.79
C ASP A 346 28.13 4.82 20.08
N THR A 347 27.53 5.16 18.93
CA THR A 347 26.82 4.22 18.05
C THR A 347 27.73 3.85 16.89
N VAL A 348 27.82 2.56 16.56
CA VAL A 348 28.59 2.04 15.43
C VAL A 348 27.69 1.17 14.56
N GLU A 349 27.63 1.48 13.28
CA GLU A 349 26.71 0.82 12.34
C GLU A 349 27.48 0.33 11.11
N PHE A 350 27.07 -0.82 10.60
CA PHE A 350 27.60 -1.42 9.39
C PHE A 350 26.42 -1.81 8.49
N TYR A 351 26.41 -1.31 7.26
CA TYR A 351 25.36 -1.62 6.27
C TYR A 351 25.96 -2.23 5.03
N PHE A 352 25.45 -3.39 4.60
CA PHE A 352 25.84 -4.02 3.35
C PHE A 352 24.90 -3.60 2.23
N VAL A 353 25.46 -3.13 1.12
CA VAL A 353 24.69 -2.76 -0.08
C VAL A 353 25.11 -3.66 -1.25
N ASP A 354 24.15 -4.38 -1.82
CA ASP A 354 24.29 -5.08 -3.12
C ASP A 354 24.03 -4.12 -4.28
N GLY A 355 24.95 -3.19 -4.48
CA GLY A 355 24.81 -2.11 -5.44
C GLY A 355 25.81 -0.99 -5.24
N THR A 356 25.52 0.16 -5.87
CA THR A 356 26.32 1.38 -5.72
C THR A 356 25.48 2.48 -5.11
N VAL A 357 25.93 3.02 -3.98
CA VAL A 357 25.44 4.30 -3.47
C VAL A 357 26.31 5.43 -4.01
N ALA A 358 25.69 6.48 -4.56
CA ALA A 358 26.39 7.58 -5.21
C ALA A 358 27.22 8.42 -4.22
N ASP A 359 26.67 8.67 -3.03
CA ASP A 359 27.33 9.38 -1.94
C ASP A 359 27.28 8.54 -0.65
N PRO A 360 28.40 8.00 -0.15
CA PRO A 360 28.42 7.24 1.10
C PRO A 360 28.13 8.09 2.34
N THR A 361 28.19 9.42 2.24
CA THR A 361 27.87 10.32 3.37
C THR A 361 26.37 10.57 3.52
N ASP A 362 25.57 10.21 2.51
CA ASP A 362 24.11 10.20 2.60
C ASP A 362 23.64 8.93 3.33
N TYR A 363 23.53 9.04 4.65
CA TYR A 363 23.10 7.94 5.53
C TYR A 363 21.72 7.38 5.13
N ALA A 364 20.78 8.24 4.71
CA ALA A 364 19.45 7.79 4.29
C ALA A 364 19.50 6.99 2.98
N ALA A 365 20.34 7.41 2.03
CA ALA A 365 20.53 6.66 0.79
C ALA A 365 21.20 5.29 1.02
N VAL A 366 22.16 5.21 1.96
CA VAL A 366 22.82 3.93 2.28
C VAL A 366 21.87 2.98 2.99
N THR A 367 21.16 3.44 4.03
CA THR A 367 20.23 2.60 4.79
C THR A 367 19.04 2.15 3.95
N ALA A 368 18.54 2.99 3.03
CA ALA A 368 17.50 2.60 2.08
C ALA A 368 17.96 1.55 1.05
N ALA A 369 19.26 1.51 0.74
CA ALA A 369 19.85 0.55 -0.19
C ALA A 369 20.42 -0.70 0.50
N ALA A 370 20.42 -0.73 1.84
CA ALA A 370 21.01 -1.81 2.61
C ALA A 370 20.21 -3.11 2.45
N THR A 371 20.93 -4.22 2.39
CA THR A 371 20.37 -5.57 2.40
C THR A 371 20.77 -6.36 3.64
N ALA A 372 21.74 -5.85 4.43
CA ALA A 372 22.15 -6.39 5.72
C ALA A 372 22.74 -5.31 6.62
#